data_AF-A0A972ZXH0-F1
#
_entry.id   AF-A0A972ZXH0-F1
#
_cell.length_a   1.000
_cell.length_b   1.000
_cell.length_c   1.000
_cell.angle_alpha   90.00
_cell.angle_beta   90.00
_cell.angle_gamma   90.00
#
_symmetry.space_group_name_H-M   'P 1'
#
loop_
_entity.id
_entity.type
_entity.pdbx_description
1 polymer ?
#
loop_
_entity_poly.entity_id
_entity_poly.type
_entity_poly.pdbx_seq_one_letter_code
_entity_poly.pdbx_strand_id
1 'polypeptide(L)'
;QDLLSFGEKNDAASARQNGVVLEGLPVNYGSHLCSIYETNLGRVKLSVPFLAEGLGHGDVCFLIAGPEARADILKTLGNTAQDVEGACKRGQLIVSEGASTGEEMYDTLEAAFVAAIRDGNRGLRVVGDMGWFLDKGMNVDDLRWFEMRFDQYLAHAYPVVSLCQYDARRFSGVGLLTALKTHQDTFELPLSRFLAS
;
A
#
# COMPACT_ATOMS: atom_id res chain seq x y z
N GLN A 1 -0.34 -58.69 5.53
CA GLN A 1 0.01 -58.01 6.79
C GLN A 1 1.19 -57.11 6.45
N ASP A 2 0.93 -55.90 5.96
CA ASP A 2 0.63 -54.68 6.74
C ASP A 2 1.90 -54.12 7.38
N LEU A 3 2.37 -52.97 6.86
CA LEU A 3 2.33 -51.63 7.48
C LEU A 3 3.77 -51.32 7.97
N LEU A 4 4.50 -50.32 7.49
CA LEU A 4 4.19 -48.90 7.58
C LEU A 4 5.07 -48.12 6.60
N SER A 5 4.41 -47.39 5.70
CA SER A 5 4.92 -46.14 5.14
C SER A 5 5.04 -45.12 6.27
N PHE A 6 6.26 -44.71 6.61
CA PHE A 6 6.46 -43.46 7.35
C PHE A 6 6.70 -42.36 6.32
N GLY A 7 5.64 -41.58 6.11
CA GLY A 7 5.59 -40.51 5.14
C GLY A 7 6.72 -39.52 5.32
N GLU A 8 7.32 -39.17 4.18
CA GLU A 8 7.87 -37.84 3.95
C GLU A 8 6.75 -36.85 4.25
N LYS A 9 6.75 -36.31 5.48
CA LYS A 9 6.03 -35.10 5.77
C LYS A 9 6.68 -34.03 4.91
N ASN A 10 5.91 -33.61 3.93
CA ASN A 10 6.13 -32.47 3.08
C ASN A 10 6.33 -31.23 3.97
N ASP A 11 7.57 -30.95 4.39
CA ASP A 11 7.97 -29.68 5.01
C ASP A 11 8.07 -28.58 3.92
N ALA A 12 7.03 -28.47 3.10
CA ALA A 12 6.75 -27.29 2.30
C ALA A 12 6.00 -26.28 3.17
N ALA A 13 6.54 -25.97 4.36
CA ALA A 13 6.31 -24.67 4.95
C ALA A 13 7.10 -23.68 4.07
N SER A 14 6.46 -23.24 2.98
CA SER A 14 6.98 -22.24 2.05
C SER A 14 7.72 -21.17 2.83
N ALA A 15 9.05 -21.11 2.67
CA ALA A 15 9.86 -20.03 3.18
C ALA A 15 9.24 -18.74 2.65
N ARG A 16 8.65 -17.95 3.56
CA ARG A 16 7.94 -16.73 3.18
C ARG A 16 8.88 -15.84 2.36
N GLN A 17 8.38 -15.31 1.25
CA GLN A 17 9.04 -14.18 0.61
C GLN A 17 9.10 -13.03 1.63
N ASN A 18 10.26 -12.38 1.74
CA ASN A 18 10.49 -11.28 2.68
C ASN A 18 9.88 -9.95 2.16
N GLY A 19 8.71 -10.03 1.53
CA GLY A 19 8.14 -8.95 0.75
C GLY A 19 7.04 -9.38 -0.21
N VAL A 20 6.79 -8.54 -1.22
CA VAL A 20 5.72 -8.65 -2.23
C VAL A 20 6.31 -8.52 -3.64
N VAL A 21 5.52 -8.81 -4.66
CA VAL A 21 5.88 -8.51 -6.04
C VAL A 21 5.06 -7.32 -6.54
N LEU A 22 5.71 -6.35 -7.19
CA LEU A 22 5.06 -5.20 -7.81
C LEU A 22 5.67 -4.99 -9.20
N GLU A 23 4.86 -5.00 -10.26
CA GLU A 23 5.34 -4.93 -11.66
C GLU A 23 6.40 -6.00 -12.02
N GLY A 24 6.30 -7.18 -11.38
CA GLY A 24 7.29 -8.26 -11.55
C GLY A 24 8.62 -8.01 -10.83
N LEU A 25 8.70 -6.97 -9.99
CA LEU A 25 9.87 -6.65 -9.18
C LEU A 25 9.65 -7.13 -7.74
N PRO A 26 10.64 -7.76 -7.09
CA PRO A 26 10.58 -8.04 -5.67
C PRO A 26 10.71 -6.73 -4.89
N VAL A 27 9.80 -6.52 -3.94
CA VAL A 27 9.79 -5.38 -3.03
C VAL A 27 9.77 -5.92 -1.61
N ASN A 28 10.74 -5.53 -0.79
CA ASN A 28 10.84 -6.05 0.57
C ASN A 28 9.75 -5.44 1.47
N TYR A 29 9.34 -6.17 2.50
CA TYR A 29 8.63 -5.53 3.60
C TYR A 29 9.53 -4.45 4.22
N GLY A 30 8.91 -3.37 4.66
CA GLY A 30 9.60 -2.16 5.06
C GLY A 30 9.60 -1.07 3.99
N SER A 31 9.33 -1.42 2.73
CA SER A 31 9.48 -0.46 1.64
C SER A 31 8.37 0.61 1.61
N HIS A 32 8.81 1.86 1.44
CA HIS A 32 7.99 3.03 1.23
C HIS A 32 8.20 3.62 -0.16
N LEU A 33 7.27 3.32 -1.06
CA LEU A 33 7.39 3.58 -2.49
C LEU A 33 6.58 4.80 -2.92
N CYS A 34 7.18 5.62 -3.78
CA CYS A 34 6.55 6.75 -4.43
C CYS A 34 6.15 6.37 -5.86
N SER A 35 4.91 6.67 -6.24
CA SER A 35 4.43 6.65 -7.62
C SER A 35 3.94 8.03 -8.03
N ILE A 36 4.23 8.44 -9.26
CA ILE A 36 3.71 9.71 -9.82
C ILE A 36 2.91 9.35 -11.06
N TYR A 37 1.68 9.82 -11.14
CA TYR A 37 0.81 9.55 -12.27
C TYR A 37 0.26 10.83 -12.91
N GLU A 38 0.02 10.80 -14.22
CA GLU A 38 -0.49 11.95 -14.98
C GLU A 38 -1.88 11.72 -15.59
N THR A 39 -2.41 10.50 -15.51
CA THR A 39 -3.77 10.18 -15.98
C THR A 39 -4.53 9.32 -14.97
N ASN A 40 -5.85 9.21 -15.15
CA ASN A 40 -6.67 8.32 -14.33
C ASN A 40 -6.34 6.84 -14.59
N LEU A 41 -5.79 6.49 -15.76
CA LEU A 41 -5.28 5.15 -16.02
C LEU A 41 -3.99 4.90 -15.24
N GLY A 42 -3.09 5.90 -15.21
CA GLY A 42 -1.89 5.86 -14.40
C GLY A 42 -2.18 5.71 -12.90
N ARG A 43 -3.23 6.36 -12.39
CA ARG A 43 -3.70 6.26 -10.99
C ARG A 43 -3.97 4.82 -10.53
N VAL A 44 -4.49 3.98 -11.44
CA VAL A 44 -4.88 2.60 -11.13
C VAL A 44 -3.82 1.57 -11.51
N LYS A 45 -2.85 1.96 -12.35
CA LYS A 45 -1.82 1.08 -12.93
C LYS A 45 -1.10 0.23 -11.88
N LEU A 46 -0.66 0.85 -10.78
CA LEU A 46 0.07 0.15 -9.71
C LEU A 46 -0.83 -0.22 -8.54
N SER A 47 -1.73 0.68 -8.14
CA SER A 47 -2.56 0.52 -6.95
C SER A 47 -3.51 -0.69 -7.05
N VAL A 48 -4.14 -0.92 -8.19
CA VAL A 48 -5.09 -2.02 -8.37
C VAL A 48 -4.42 -3.40 -8.32
N PRO A 49 -3.40 -3.72 -9.14
CA PRO A 49 -2.74 -5.02 -9.05
C PRO A 49 -2.10 -5.24 -7.68
N PHE A 50 -1.52 -4.19 -7.08
CA PHE A 50 -0.93 -4.26 -5.75
C PHE A 50 -1.93 -4.68 -4.67
N LEU A 51 -3.12 -4.08 -4.67
CA LEU A 51 -4.20 -4.43 -3.75
C LEU A 51 -4.81 -5.80 -4.07
N ALA A 52 -5.05 -6.10 -5.34
CA ALA A 52 -5.66 -7.36 -5.78
C ALA A 52 -4.82 -8.57 -5.38
N GLU A 53 -3.50 -8.49 -5.58
CA GLU A 53 -2.58 -9.56 -5.19
C GLU A 53 -2.53 -9.73 -3.66
N GLY A 54 -2.48 -8.62 -2.91
CA GLY A 54 -2.50 -8.67 -1.44
C GLY A 54 -3.76 -9.36 -0.90
N LEU A 55 -4.93 -8.99 -1.43
CA LEU A 55 -6.19 -9.63 -1.07
C LEU A 55 -6.19 -11.12 -1.43
N GLY A 56 -5.60 -11.50 -2.57
CA GLY A 56 -5.43 -12.91 -2.97
C GLY A 56 -4.53 -13.72 -2.05
N HIS A 57 -3.53 -13.07 -1.42
CA HIS A 57 -2.62 -13.70 -0.45
C HIS A 57 -3.14 -13.64 1.00
N GLY A 58 -4.24 -12.93 1.24
CA GLY A 58 -4.80 -12.74 2.58
C GLY A 58 -4.12 -11.64 3.41
N ASP A 59 -3.34 -10.77 2.76
CA ASP A 59 -2.79 -9.56 3.39
C ASP A 59 -3.94 -8.64 3.85
N VAL A 60 -3.67 -7.77 4.84
CA VAL A 60 -4.57 -6.63 5.12
C VAL A 60 -4.12 -5.47 4.24
N CYS A 61 -5.03 -5.04 3.38
CA CYS A 61 -4.86 -3.95 2.44
C CYS A 61 -5.53 -2.67 2.95
N PHE A 62 -4.83 -1.55 2.82
CA PHE A 62 -5.32 -0.21 3.15
C PHE A 62 -5.40 0.63 1.88
N LEU A 63 -6.51 1.34 1.71
CA LEU A 63 -6.68 2.36 0.68
C LEU A 63 -7.04 3.69 1.35
N ILE A 64 -6.11 4.64 1.35
CA ILE A 64 -6.36 6.02 1.78
C ILE A 64 -6.44 6.90 0.55
N ALA A 65 -7.63 7.39 0.22
CA ALA A 65 -7.82 8.16 -1.01
C ALA A 65 -8.99 9.13 -0.91
N GLY A 66 -8.85 10.29 -1.57
CA GLY A 66 -9.95 11.22 -1.81
C GLY A 66 -11.06 10.58 -2.65
N PRO A 67 -12.27 11.16 -2.68
CA PRO A 67 -13.47 10.51 -3.21
C PRO A 67 -13.34 10.07 -4.68
N GLU A 68 -12.72 10.88 -5.54
CA GLU A 68 -12.52 10.56 -6.96
C GLU A 68 -11.55 9.37 -7.13
N ALA A 69 -10.36 9.46 -6.53
CA ALA A 69 -9.36 8.41 -6.64
C ALA A 69 -9.84 7.09 -6.00
N ARG A 70 -10.51 7.18 -4.85
CA ARG A 70 -11.16 6.04 -4.19
C ARG A 70 -12.16 5.36 -5.11
N ALA A 71 -13.02 6.14 -5.78
CA ALA A 71 -14.02 5.59 -6.69
C ALA A 71 -13.37 4.86 -7.88
N ASP A 72 -12.36 5.46 -8.50
CA ASP A 72 -11.64 4.87 -9.64
C ASP A 72 -10.91 3.57 -9.25
N ILE A 73 -10.20 3.59 -8.12
CA ILE A 73 -9.44 2.43 -7.63
C ILE A 73 -10.39 1.30 -7.24
N LEU A 74 -11.44 1.57 -6.45
CA LEU A 74 -12.37 0.52 -6.01
C LEU A 74 -13.18 -0.06 -7.17
N LYS A 75 -13.63 0.79 -8.11
CA LYS A 75 -14.32 0.32 -9.31
C LYS A 75 -13.43 -0.60 -10.15
N THR A 76 -12.18 -0.21 -10.35
CA THR A 76 -11.24 -0.99 -11.16
C THR A 76 -10.82 -2.27 -10.43
N LEU A 77 -10.56 -2.19 -9.12
CA LEU A 77 -10.28 -3.34 -8.27
C LEU A 77 -11.43 -4.35 -8.28
N GLY A 78 -12.70 -3.90 -8.27
CA GLY A 78 -13.86 -4.78 -8.38
C GLY A 78 -13.96 -5.55 -9.70
N ASN A 79 -13.30 -5.08 -10.76
CA ASN A 79 -13.22 -5.80 -12.04
C ASN A 79 -12.07 -6.83 -12.07
N THR A 80 -11.13 -6.76 -11.13
CA THR A 80 -9.91 -7.60 -11.10
C THR A 80 -9.90 -8.59 -9.93
N ALA A 81 -10.41 -8.19 -8.77
CA ALA A 81 -10.48 -9.00 -7.56
C ALA A 81 -11.89 -9.58 -7.38
N GLN A 82 -11.96 -10.83 -6.91
CA GLN A 82 -13.20 -11.62 -6.90
C GLN A 82 -14.24 -11.15 -5.86
N ASP A 83 -13.86 -10.44 -4.79
CA ASP A 83 -14.76 -10.08 -3.69
C ASP A 83 -14.28 -8.86 -2.88
N VAL A 84 -14.36 -7.65 -3.46
CA VAL A 84 -13.96 -6.40 -2.77
C VAL A 84 -14.87 -6.10 -1.58
N GLU A 85 -16.18 -6.28 -1.73
CA GLU A 85 -17.14 -5.96 -0.66
C GLU A 85 -16.97 -6.89 0.55
N GLY A 86 -16.79 -8.20 0.31
CA GLY A 86 -16.53 -9.15 1.38
C GLY A 86 -15.15 -8.94 2.00
N ALA A 87 -14.14 -8.53 1.24
CA ALA A 87 -12.84 -8.13 1.80
C ALA A 87 -12.98 -6.97 2.79
N CYS A 88 -13.80 -5.96 2.48
CA CYS A 88 -14.13 -4.89 3.42
C CYS A 88 -14.83 -5.42 4.68
N LYS A 89 -15.86 -6.25 4.52
CA LYS A 89 -16.61 -6.83 5.65
C LYS A 89 -15.75 -7.68 6.58
N ARG A 90 -14.73 -8.35 6.05
CA ARG A 90 -13.78 -9.18 6.81
C ARG A 90 -12.60 -8.39 7.37
N GLY A 91 -12.51 -7.08 7.12
CA GLY A 91 -11.38 -6.26 7.54
C GLY A 91 -10.08 -6.53 6.77
N GLN A 92 -10.15 -7.19 5.62
CA GLN A 92 -8.99 -7.41 4.74
C GLN A 92 -8.75 -6.24 3.78
N LEU A 93 -9.78 -5.42 3.51
CA LEU A 93 -9.63 -4.15 2.83
C LEU A 93 -10.19 -3.04 3.71
N ILE A 94 -9.32 -2.14 4.17
CA ILE A 94 -9.69 -1.00 5.00
C ILE A 94 -9.60 0.26 4.12
N VAL A 95 -10.72 0.94 3.94
CA VAL A 95 -10.81 2.14 3.10
C VAL A 95 -10.99 3.36 3.98
N SER A 96 -10.17 4.38 3.76
CA SER A 96 -10.19 5.66 4.45
C SER A 96 -10.20 6.81 3.44
N GLU A 97 -10.81 7.93 3.81
CA GLU A 97 -10.76 9.19 3.06
C GLU A 97 -9.69 10.17 3.57
N GLY A 98 -8.79 9.66 4.41
CA GLY A 98 -7.81 10.47 5.13
C GLY A 98 -8.40 11.11 6.39
N ALA A 99 -7.52 11.49 7.30
CA ALA A 99 -7.88 12.19 8.54
C ALA A 99 -7.85 13.71 8.38
N SER A 100 -8.16 14.46 9.44
CA SER A 100 -8.09 15.93 9.41
C SER A 100 -6.64 16.42 9.44
N THR A 101 -5.73 15.61 9.99
CA THR A 101 -4.30 15.89 10.08
C THR A 101 -3.47 14.67 9.71
N GLY A 102 -2.19 14.88 9.38
CA GLY A 102 -1.24 13.79 9.19
C GLY A 102 -1.04 12.95 10.46
N GLU A 103 -1.04 13.58 11.63
CA GLU A 103 -0.86 12.91 12.93
C GLU A 103 -2.02 11.95 13.23
N GLU A 104 -3.26 12.39 13.06
CA GLU A 104 -4.43 11.53 13.21
C GLU A 104 -4.41 10.33 12.25
N MET A 105 -3.97 10.54 11.00
CA MET A 105 -3.87 9.47 10.01
C MET A 105 -2.76 8.48 10.38
N TYR A 106 -1.62 8.97 10.87
CA TYR A 106 -0.52 8.15 11.38
C TYR A 106 -1.01 7.25 12.52
N ASP A 107 -1.64 7.82 13.55
CA ASP A 107 -2.12 7.08 14.71
C ASP A 107 -3.17 6.04 14.32
N THR A 108 -4.04 6.38 13.37
CA THR A 108 -5.04 5.46 12.83
C THR A 108 -4.39 4.26 12.13
N LEU A 109 -3.36 4.51 11.31
CA LEU A 109 -2.62 3.43 10.63
C LEU A 109 -1.86 2.56 11.61
N GLU A 110 -1.16 3.16 12.58
CA GLU A 110 -0.42 2.43 13.61
C GLU A 110 -1.36 1.50 14.39
N ALA A 111 -2.48 2.01 14.88
CA ALA A 111 -3.47 1.22 15.60
C ALA A 111 -4.01 0.06 14.75
N ALA A 112 -4.28 0.30 13.47
CA ALA A 112 -4.77 -0.72 12.56
C ALA A 112 -3.70 -1.78 12.24
N PHE A 113 -2.44 -1.39 12.10
CA PHE A 113 -1.32 -2.31 11.90
C PHE A 113 -1.14 -3.21 13.11
N VAL A 114 -1.12 -2.64 14.32
CA VAL A 114 -1.05 -3.39 15.58
C VAL A 114 -2.18 -4.41 15.67
N ALA A 115 -3.42 -4.01 15.35
CA ALA A 115 -4.57 -4.90 15.36
C ALA A 115 -4.41 -6.05 14.34
N ALA A 116 -4.04 -5.74 13.10
CA ALA A 116 -3.85 -6.75 12.05
C ALA A 116 -2.78 -7.78 12.40
N ILE A 117 -1.64 -7.34 12.95
CA ILE A 117 -0.56 -8.23 13.38
C ILE A 117 -0.98 -9.08 14.59
N ARG A 118 -1.66 -8.48 15.57
CA ARG A 118 -2.20 -9.22 16.73
C ARG A 118 -3.18 -10.30 16.30
N ASP A 119 -3.97 -10.05 15.27
CA ASP A 119 -4.95 -10.98 14.73
C ASP A 119 -4.30 -12.02 13.77
N GLY A 120 -2.97 -12.03 13.68
CA GLY A 120 -2.18 -13.06 12.99
C GLY A 120 -1.86 -12.75 11.52
N ASN A 121 -2.16 -11.54 11.04
CA ASN A 121 -1.76 -11.13 9.70
C ASN A 121 -0.24 -11.01 9.60
N ARG A 122 0.31 -11.37 8.44
CA ARG A 122 1.76 -11.50 8.20
C ARG A 122 2.24 -10.63 7.04
N GLY A 123 1.35 -9.83 6.45
CA GLY A 123 1.65 -8.91 5.35
C GLY A 123 0.62 -7.78 5.32
N LEU A 124 1.11 -6.54 5.25
CA LEU A 124 0.30 -5.34 5.15
C LEU A 124 0.62 -4.63 3.83
N ARG A 125 -0.40 -4.08 3.18
CA ARG A 125 -0.23 -3.31 1.94
C ARG A 125 -0.96 -1.98 2.06
N VAL A 126 -0.28 -0.86 1.84
CA VAL A 126 -0.89 0.47 1.89
C VAL A 126 -0.85 1.11 0.51
N VAL A 127 -2.00 1.57 0.03
CA VAL A 127 -2.08 2.54 -1.06
C VAL A 127 -2.53 3.86 -0.46
N GLY A 128 -1.67 4.88 -0.55
CA GLY A 128 -2.02 6.27 -0.26
C GLY A 128 -2.14 7.06 -1.55
N ASP A 129 -3.35 7.44 -1.96
CA ASP A 129 -3.53 8.44 -3.02
C ASP A 129 -3.45 9.83 -2.40
N MET A 130 -2.27 10.42 -2.44
CA MET A 130 -1.91 11.59 -1.63
C MET A 130 -2.72 12.84 -1.99
N GLY A 131 -3.53 12.81 -3.06
CA GLY A 131 -4.53 13.83 -3.34
C GLY A 131 -5.48 14.09 -2.15
N TRP A 132 -5.66 13.12 -1.25
CA TRP A 132 -6.43 13.32 -0.02
C TRP A 132 -5.86 14.43 0.89
N PHE A 133 -4.53 14.64 0.92
CA PHE A 133 -3.94 15.75 1.67
C PHE A 133 -4.41 17.11 1.15
N LEU A 134 -4.44 17.24 -0.19
CA LEU A 134 -4.88 18.46 -0.87
C LEU A 134 -6.38 18.69 -0.63
N ASP A 135 -7.18 17.62 -0.65
CA ASP A 135 -8.63 17.69 -0.38
C ASP A 135 -8.94 18.18 1.05
N LYS A 136 -8.06 17.90 2.01
CA LYS A 136 -8.16 18.36 3.40
C LYS A 136 -7.55 19.74 3.64
N GLY A 137 -6.97 20.37 2.61
CA GLY A 137 -6.36 21.69 2.71
C GLY A 137 -5.02 21.71 3.46
N MET A 138 -4.37 20.56 3.60
CA MET A 138 -3.05 20.46 4.22
C MET A 138 -1.95 20.95 3.28
N ASN A 139 -0.91 21.55 3.86
CA ASN A 139 0.18 22.14 3.10
C ASN A 139 1.34 21.13 2.87
N VAL A 140 2.41 21.59 2.22
CA VAL A 140 3.57 20.74 1.91
C VAL A 140 4.38 20.33 3.15
N ASP A 141 4.38 21.13 4.20
CA ASP A 141 5.06 20.81 5.46
C ASP A 141 4.28 19.73 6.23
N ASP A 142 2.94 19.79 6.22
CA ASP A 142 2.08 18.75 6.79
C ASP A 142 2.29 17.40 6.07
N LEU A 143 2.29 17.43 4.73
CA LEU A 143 2.60 16.26 3.90
C LEU A 143 3.99 15.71 4.24
N ARG A 144 5.00 16.59 4.28
CA ARG A 144 6.37 16.20 4.57
C ARG A 144 6.50 15.56 5.95
N TRP A 145 5.84 16.15 6.96
CA TRP A 145 5.83 15.60 8.32
C TRP A 145 5.27 14.19 8.32
N PHE A 146 4.11 13.99 7.68
CA PHE A 146 3.46 12.68 7.60
C PHE A 146 4.34 11.65 6.89
N GLU A 147 4.85 11.97 5.71
CA GLU A 147 5.64 11.06 4.90
C GLU A 147 6.94 10.65 5.61
N MET A 148 7.65 11.61 6.23
CA MET A 148 8.88 11.31 6.97
C MET A 148 8.59 10.47 8.22
N ARG A 149 7.50 10.75 8.93
CA ARG A 149 7.11 10.03 10.14
C ARG A 149 6.63 8.60 9.79
N PHE A 150 5.88 8.45 8.71
CA PHE A 150 5.47 7.15 8.19
C PHE A 150 6.69 6.30 7.82
N ASP A 151 7.60 6.85 7.00
CA ASP A 151 8.84 6.20 6.57
C ASP A 151 9.70 5.73 7.75
N GLN A 152 10.01 6.63 8.68
CA GLN A 152 10.93 6.34 9.77
C GLN A 152 10.40 5.32 10.78
N TYR A 153 9.09 5.23 10.96
CA TYR A 153 8.50 4.50 12.09
C TYR A 153 7.50 3.42 11.67
N LEU A 154 6.57 3.68 10.75
CA LEU A 154 5.59 2.67 10.35
C LEU A 154 6.14 1.72 9.29
N ALA A 155 6.80 2.26 8.26
CA ALA A 155 7.31 1.42 7.17
C ALA A 155 8.26 0.36 7.74
N HIS A 156 9.28 0.77 8.51
CA HIS A 156 10.31 -0.14 9.02
C HIS A 156 9.92 -1.00 10.23
N ALA A 157 8.84 -0.68 10.96
CA ALA A 157 8.46 -1.44 12.17
C ALA A 157 7.49 -2.59 11.91
N TYR A 158 6.85 -2.62 10.74
CA TYR A 158 5.79 -3.58 10.41
C TYR A 158 6.12 -4.33 9.11
N PRO A 159 5.55 -5.53 8.88
CA PRO A 159 5.68 -6.23 7.60
C PRO A 159 4.78 -5.58 6.55
N VAL A 160 5.04 -4.32 6.23
CA VAL A 160 4.24 -3.48 5.33
C VAL A 160 5.00 -3.13 4.07
N VAL A 161 4.31 -3.11 2.94
CA VAL A 161 4.75 -2.37 1.75
C VAL A 161 3.76 -1.26 1.50
N SER A 162 4.28 -0.06 1.27
CA SER A 162 3.47 1.14 1.08
C SER A 162 3.75 1.77 -0.28
N LEU A 163 2.67 2.15 -0.95
CA LEU A 163 2.67 2.79 -2.25
C LEU A 163 1.92 4.13 -2.11
N CYS A 164 2.66 5.20 -1.90
CA CYS A 164 2.15 6.56 -1.90
C CYS A 164 2.20 7.10 -3.33
N GLN A 165 1.04 7.45 -3.88
CA GLN A 165 0.91 7.89 -5.26
C GLN A 165 0.43 9.34 -5.36
N TYR A 166 1.00 10.06 -6.31
CA TYR A 166 0.85 11.50 -6.46
C TYR A 166 0.36 11.88 -7.86
N ASP A 167 -0.73 12.65 -7.91
CA ASP A 167 -1.27 13.19 -9.16
C ASP A 167 -0.43 14.37 -9.65
N ALA A 168 0.35 14.18 -10.71
CA ALA A 168 1.20 15.22 -11.30
C ALA A 168 0.41 16.44 -11.80
N ARG A 169 -0.90 16.30 -12.03
CA ARG A 169 -1.79 17.40 -12.43
C ARG A 169 -2.23 18.26 -11.25
N ARG A 170 -2.11 17.75 -10.01
CA ARG A 170 -2.59 18.41 -8.79
C ARG A 170 -1.45 18.90 -7.90
N PHE A 171 -0.36 18.14 -7.82
CA PHE A 171 0.79 18.49 -6.98
C PHE A 171 1.72 19.48 -7.68
N SER A 172 2.24 20.44 -6.92
CA SER A 172 3.29 21.33 -7.40
C SER A 172 4.61 20.59 -7.59
N GLY A 173 5.53 21.13 -8.41
CA GLY A 173 6.87 20.55 -8.57
C GLY A 173 7.65 20.44 -7.25
N VAL A 174 7.45 21.36 -6.32
CA VAL A 174 8.05 21.29 -4.96
C VAL A 174 7.42 20.17 -4.14
N GLY A 175 6.11 19.97 -4.26
CA GLY A 175 5.42 18.84 -3.62
C GLY A 175 5.93 17.50 -4.13
N LEU A 176 6.01 17.33 -5.45
CA LEU A 176 6.55 16.11 -6.07
C LEU A 176 8.04 15.87 -5.72
N LEU A 177 8.85 16.92 -5.68
CA LEU A 177 10.24 16.81 -5.22
C LEU A 177 10.33 16.36 -3.75
N THR A 178 9.42 16.85 -2.91
CA THR A 178 9.34 16.45 -1.49
C THR A 178 8.94 14.98 -1.35
N ALA A 179 7.96 14.53 -2.12
CA ALA A 179 7.57 13.13 -2.22
C ALA A 179 8.79 12.26 -2.59
N LEU A 180 9.45 12.56 -3.71
CA LEU A 180 10.61 11.78 -4.17
C LEU A 180 11.74 11.72 -3.15
N LYS A 181 12.01 12.81 -2.41
CA LYS A 181 13.05 12.82 -1.36
C LYS A 181 12.75 11.95 -0.15
N THR A 182 11.47 11.66 0.10
CA THR A 182 11.00 10.93 1.29
C THR A 182 10.84 9.42 1.04
N HIS A 183 10.90 8.97 -0.22
CA HIS A 183 10.67 7.58 -0.61
C HIS A 183 11.92 6.97 -1.25
N GLN A 184 13.00 6.88 -0.47
CA GLN A 184 14.32 6.50 -1.00
C GLN A 184 14.35 5.10 -1.59
N ASP A 185 13.55 4.18 -1.04
CA ASP A 185 13.41 2.80 -1.51
C ASP A 185 12.96 2.72 -2.98
N THR A 186 12.23 3.72 -3.47
CA THR A 186 11.80 3.79 -4.87
C THR A 186 12.99 3.82 -5.83
N PHE A 187 14.12 4.42 -5.41
CA PHE A 187 15.31 4.54 -6.25
C PHE A 187 16.13 3.24 -6.34
N GLU A 188 15.83 2.25 -5.49
CA GLU A 188 16.37 0.89 -5.63
C GLU A 188 15.66 0.11 -6.75
N LEU A 189 14.53 0.63 -7.23
CA LEU A 189 13.73 0.07 -8.30
C LEU A 189 13.83 0.93 -9.56
N PRO A 190 13.51 0.39 -10.76
CA PRO A 190 13.45 1.17 -11.97
C PRO A 190 12.35 2.25 -11.88
N LEU A 191 12.73 3.50 -11.60
CA LEU A 191 11.81 4.62 -11.40
C LEU A 191 10.79 4.78 -12.54
N SER A 192 11.16 4.45 -13.78
CA SER A 192 10.25 4.48 -14.94
C SER A 192 9.03 3.58 -14.81
N ARG A 193 9.04 2.56 -13.93
CA ARG A 193 7.88 1.73 -13.61
C ARG A 193 6.86 2.47 -12.74
N PHE A 194 7.34 3.41 -11.93
CA PHE A 194 6.59 4.22 -10.95
C PHE A 194 6.18 5.60 -11.48
N LEU A 195 6.54 5.91 -12.73
CA LEU A 195 6.02 7.07 -13.47
C LEU A 195 4.93 6.55 -14.42
N ALA A 196 3.67 6.82 -14.09
CA ALA A 196 2.51 6.22 -14.74
C ALA A 196 1.77 7.21 -15.64
N SER A 197 1.71 6.89 -16.93
CA SER A 197 0.85 7.55 -17.92
C SER A 197 -0.44 6.80 -18.14
#